data_AF-A0A1I3GTD0-F1
#
_entry.id   AF-A0A1I3GTD0-F1
#
_cell.length_a   1.000
_cell.length_b   1.000
_cell.length_c   1.000
_cell.angle_alpha   90.00
_cell.angle_beta   90.00
_cell.angle_gamma   90.00
#
_symmetry.space_group_name_H-M   'P 1'
#
loop_
_entity.id
_entity.type
_entity.pdbx_description
1 polymer ?
#
loop_
_entity_poly.entity_id
_entity_poly.type
_entity_poly.pdbx_seq_one_letter_code
_entity_poly.pdbx_strand_id
1 'polypeptide(L)'
;MIDLLRHSAADPGGTPAAPNPPPLTPTEIPPAPPVESPPIEAPAGIPTEPPPELPPDAPPEGPPATPIDLPPGRDPRRPQE
;
A
#
# COMPACT_ATOMS: atom_id res chain seq x y z
N MET A 1 -11.24 -72.58 -30.86
CA MET A 1 -12.01 -71.35 -30.59
C MET A 1 -11.25 -70.22 -31.27
N ILE A 2 -11.66 -69.94 -32.50
CA ILE A 2 -11.03 -68.99 -33.43
C ILE A 2 -11.63 -67.60 -33.16
N ASP A 3 -10.85 -66.55 -33.46
CA ASP A 3 -11.29 -65.16 -33.65
C ASP A 3 -11.61 -64.29 -32.42
N LEU A 4 -10.56 -63.76 -31.79
CA LEU A 4 -10.65 -62.44 -31.14
C LEU A 4 -9.58 -61.49 -31.71
N LEU A 5 -9.35 -61.57 -33.02
CA LEU A 5 -8.42 -60.70 -33.75
C LEU A 5 -9.11 -59.55 -34.50
N ARG A 6 -10.41 -59.30 -34.33
CA ARG A 6 -11.11 -58.27 -35.12
C ARG A 6 -12.26 -57.60 -34.39
N HIS A 7 -11.96 -56.64 -33.53
CA HIS A 7 -12.97 -55.62 -33.15
C HIS A 7 -12.31 -54.24 -32.97
N SER A 8 -11.60 -53.76 -34.00
CA SER A 8 -11.63 -52.34 -34.32
C SER A 8 -12.55 -52.22 -35.53
N ALA A 9 -13.84 -52.00 -35.25
CA ALA A 9 -14.78 -51.59 -36.27
C ALA A 9 -14.32 -50.22 -36.77
N ALA A 10 -13.59 -50.20 -37.88
CA ALA A 10 -13.42 -49.00 -38.68
C ALA A 10 -14.80 -48.65 -39.24
N ASP A 11 -15.33 -47.49 -38.86
CA ASP A 11 -16.48 -46.87 -39.48
C ASP A 11 -16.23 -46.78 -41.00
N PRO A 12 -17.17 -47.17 -41.88
CA PRO A 12 -16.96 -47.14 -43.32
C PRO A 12 -16.98 -45.70 -43.88
N GLY A 13 -17.08 -44.68 -43.04
CA GLY A 13 -16.97 -43.26 -43.34
C GLY A 13 -15.64 -42.62 -42.90
N GLY A 14 -14.54 -43.03 -43.54
CA GLY A 14 -13.51 -42.09 -43.99
C GLY A 14 -12.88 -41.09 -43.00
N THR A 15 -12.56 -41.50 -41.76
CA THR A 15 -11.57 -40.74 -40.97
C THR A 15 -10.59 -41.70 -40.30
N PRO A 16 -9.29 -41.68 -40.65
CA PRO A 16 -8.28 -42.40 -39.88
C PRO A 16 -8.33 -41.95 -38.42
N ALA A 17 -8.34 -42.89 -37.48
CA ALA A 17 -8.22 -42.54 -36.07
C ALA A 17 -6.90 -41.78 -35.87
N ALA A 18 -6.97 -40.55 -35.37
CA ALA A 18 -5.78 -39.77 -35.06
C ALA A 18 -4.94 -40.51 -34.01
N PRO A 19 -3.60 -40.51 -34.14
CA PRO A 19 -2.74 -41.09 -33.10
C PRO A 19 -2.98 -40.37 -31.78
N ASN A 20 -3.08 -41.14 -30.69
CA ASN A 20 -3.23 -40.59 -29.35
C ASN A 20 -2.01 -39.70 -29.04
N PRO A 21 -2.18 -38.44 -28.58
CA PRO A 21 -1.05 -37.60 -28.22
C PRO A 21 -0.19 -38.26 -27.14
N PRO A 22 1.13 -37.98 -27.12
CA PRO A 22 1.98 -38.46 -26.04
C PRO A 22 1.47 -37.95 -24.68
N PRO A 23 1.61 -38.74 -23.61
CA PRO A 23 1.21 -38.29 -22.27
C PRO A 23 1.97 -37.01 -21.92
N LEU A 24 1.25 -36.01 -21.40
CA LEU A 24 1.85 -34.77 -20.94
C LEU A 24 2.64 -35.05 -19.66
N THR A 25 3.95 -35.25 -19.80
CA THR A 25 4.86 -35.24 -18.66
C THR A 25 4.98 -33.79 -18.16
N PRO A 26 4.72 -33.51 -16.88
CA PRO A 26 4.98 -32.18 -16.33
C PRO A 26 6.45 -31.82 -16.58
N THR A 27 6.70 -30.67 -17.21
CA THR A 27 8.05 -30.13 -17.32
C THR A 27 8.54 -29.79 -15.91
N GLU A 28 9.68 -30.33 -15.49
CA GLU A 28 10.30 -29.97 -14.22
C GLU A 28 10.75 -28.51 -14.28
N ILE A 29 10.15 -27.66 -13.44
CA ILE A 29 10.57 -26.27 -13.28
C ILE A 29 11.72 -26.27 -12.25
N PRO A 30 12.88 -25.64 -12.56
CA PRO A 30 13.96 -25.54 -11.60
C PRO A 30 13.50 -24.78 -10.34
N PRO A 31 14.06 -25.11 -9.17
CA PRO A 31 13.73 -24.38 -7.94
C PRO A 31 14.07 -22.90 -8.08
N ALA A 32 13.26 -22.04 -7.46
CA ALA A 32 13.51 -20.61 -7.42
C ALA A 32 14.85 -20.30 -6.73
N PRO A 33 15.55 -19.22 -7.14
CA PRO A 33 16.76 -18.80 -6.45
C PRO A 33 16.47 -18.38 -4.99
N PRO A 34 17.48 -18.36 -4.11
CA PRO A 34 17.34 -17.87 -2.74
C PRO A 34 16.88 -16.41 -2.70
N VAL A 35 16.09 -16.06 -1.70
CA VAL A 35 15.69 -14.67 -1.45
C VAL A 35 16.81 -13.97 -0.68
N GLU A 36 17.17 -12.75 -1.11
CA GLU A 36 18.11 -11.90 -0.38
C GLU A 36 17.47 -11.40 0.92
N SER A 37 18.16 -11.59 2.05
CA SER A 37 17.70 -11.07 3.33
C SER A 37 17.78 -9.55 3.34
N PRO A 38 16.79 -8.85 3.95
CA PRO A 38 16.88 -7.41 4.13
C PRO A 38 18.10 -7.05 5.00
N PRO A 39 18.60 -5.81 4.90
CA PRO A 39 19.67 -5.31 5.76
C PRO A 39 19.34 -5.50 7.25
N ILE A 40 20.34 -5.88 8.05
CA ILE A 40 20.20 -6.08 9.50
C ILE A 40 20.16 -4.74 10.26
N GLU A 41 20.43 -3.62 9.60
CA GLU A 41 20.43 -2.31 10.26
C GLU A 41 19.05 -1.99 10.83
N ALA A 42 19.05 -1.62 12.11
CA ALA A 42 17.86 -1.09 12.75
C ALA A 42 17.39 0.16 11.98
N PRO A 43 16.08 0.37 11.84
CA PRO A 43 15.58 1.62 11.28
C PRO A 43 16.19 2.78 12.08
N ALA A 44 16.55 3.86 11.37
CA ALA A 44 16.96 5.10 12.03
C ALA A 44 15.91 5.43 13.10
N GLY A 45 16.36 5.47 14.37
CA GLY A 45 15.46 5.65 15.50
C GLY A 45 14.73 6.99 15.41
N ILE A 46 13.59 7.10 16.10
CA ILE A 46 13.00 8.42 16.34
C ILE A 46 13.98 9.27 17.18
N PRO A 47 14.08 10.58 16.95
CA PRO A 47 14.80 11.46 17.85
C PRO A 47 14.32 11.24 19.29
N THR A 48 15.24 10.99 20.22
CA THR A 48 14.91 10.81 21.65
C THR A 48 14.64 12.12 22.36
N GLU A 49 15.09 13.22 21.77
CA GLU A 49 14.89 14.56 22.32
C GLU A 49 13.52 15.11 21.88
N PRO A 50 12.79 15.77 22.80
CA PRO A 50 11.55 16.45 22.44
C PRO A 50 11.85 17.58 21.43
N PRO A 51 10.86 17.96 20.59
CA PRO A 51 11.01 19.11 19.72
C PRO A 51 11.19 20.39 20.55
N PRO A 52 11.85 21.42 19.99
CA PRO A 52 11.92 22.73 20.63
C PRO A 52 10.53 23.31 20.92
N GLU A 53 10.39 24.03 22.02
CA GLU A 53 9.15 24.74 22.34
C GLU A 53 8.89 25.83 21.29
N LEU A 54 7.62 25.94 20.87
CA LEU A 54 7.17 27.02 20.01
C LEU A 54 7.13 28.33 20.80
N PRO A 55 7.36 29.48 20.15
CA PRO A 55 7.07 30.76 20.78
C PRO A 55 5.59 30.85 21.18
N PRO A 56 5.23 31.70 22.16
CA PRO A 56 3.84 31.91 22.53
C PRO A 56 3.00 32.37 21.33
N ASP A 57 1.80 31.80 21.18
CA ASP A 57 0.85 32.14 20.09
C ASP A 57 0.33 33.58 20.18
N ALA A 58 0.41 34.19 21.36
CA ALA A 58 -0.04 35.56 21.58
C ALA A 58 1.13 36.54 21.45
N PRO A 59 0.95 37.66 20.70
CA PRO A 59 1.87 38.78 20.81
C PRO A 59 1.87 39.26 22.27
N PRO A 60 2.97 39.89 22.73
CA PRO A 60 3.02 40.50 24.06
C PRO A 60 1.80 41.40 24.29
N GLU A 61 1.19 41.32 25.48
CA GLU A 61 0.11 42.23 25.83
C GLU A 61 0.60 43.67 25.74
N GLY A 62 0.03 44.43 24.81
CA GLY A 62 0.32 45.85 24.65
C GLY A 62 -0.33 46.68 25.76
N PRO A 63 0.06 47.94 25.91
CA PRO A 63 -0.65 48.86 26.79
C PRO A 63 -2.14 48.93 26.38
N PRO A 64 -3.06 49.19 27.33
CA PRO A 64 -4.46 49.39 27.02
C PRO A 64 -4.63 50.52 26.01
N ALA A 65 -5.65 50.41 25.15
CA ALA A 65 -5.95 51.43 24.16
C ALA A 65 -6.12 52.80 24.83
N THR A 66 -5.43 53.81 24.29
CA THR A 66 -5.59 55.18 24.73
C THR A 66 -6.82 55.82 24.07
N PRO A 67 -7.34 56.94 24.57
CA PRO A 67 -8.43 57.66 23.91
C PRO A 67 -8.10 58.08 22.46
N ILE A 68 -6.82 58.22 22.11
CA ILE A 68 -6.37 58.53 20.74
C ILE A 68 -6.61 57.33 19.80
N ASP A 69 -6.52 56.11 20.32
CA ASP A 69 -6.69 54.87 19.57
C ASP A 69 -8.18 54.50 19.35
N LEU A 70 -9.09 55.14 20.10
CA LEU A 70 -10.53 54.93 19.96
C LEU A 70 -11.09 55.81 18.82
N PRO A 71 -12.11 55.33 18.08
CA PRO A 71 -12.77 56.17 17.08
C PRO A 71 -13.41 57.38 17.77
N PRO A 72 -13.52 58.54 17.09
CA PRO A 72 -14.10 59.74 17.66
C PRO A 72 -15.48 59.47 18.28
N GLY A 73 -15.68 59.91 19.52
CA GLY A 73 -16.95 59.74 20.25
C GLY A 73 -17.13 58.41 20.98
N ARG A 74 -16.13 57.51 20.99
CA ARG A 74 -16.08 56.41 21.96
C ARG A 74 -15.31 56.83 23.21
N ASP A 75 -16.02 57.12 24.29
CA ASP A 75 -15.42 57.32 25.60
C ASP A 75 -14.73 56.03 26.11
N PRO A 76 -13.65 56.14 26.90
CA PRO A 76 -13.09 55.00 27.62
C PRO A 76 -14.16 54.30 28.46
N ARG A 77 -14.18 52.96 28.43
CA ARG A 77 -15.10 52.20 29.29
C ARG A 77 -14.73 52.46 30.75
N ARG A 78 -15.70 52.85 31.58
CA ARG A 78 -15.50 52.93 33.02
C ARG A 78 -15.40 51.52 33.61
N PRO A 79 -14.53 51.27 34.60
CA PRO A 79 -14.53 50.01 35.33
C PRO A 79 -15.91 49.74 35.91
N GLN A 80 -16.37 48.49 35.84
CA GLN A 80 -17.53 48.08 36.62
C GLN A 80 -17.02 47.69 38.00
N GLU A 81 -17.50 48.39 39.04
CA GLU A 81 -17.23 48.05 40.45
C GLU A 81 -18.23 47.03 40.98
#